data_AF-A0A0P7H6K3-F1
#
_entry.id   AF-A0A0P7H6K3-F1
#
_cell.length_a   1.000
_cell.length_b   1.000
_cell.length_c   1.000
_cell.angle_alpha   90.00
_cell.angle_beta   90.00
_cell.angle_gamma   90.00
#
_symmetry.space_group_name_H-M   'P 1'
#
loop_
_entity.id
_entity.type
_entity.pdbx_description
1 polymer ?
#
loop_
_entity_poly.entity_id
_entity_poly.type
_entity_poly.pdbx_seq_one_letter_code
_entity_poly.pdbx_strand_id
1 'polypeptide(L)' 'MTGYGASTDAATWIAVLVAVVIAFLVGVGLLQFSLTGNVGDLARNLSIGALLALFGAGFHRKWH' A
#
# COMPACT_ATOMS: atom_id res chain seq x y z
N MET A 1 -26.79 -3.49 19.11
CA MET A 1 -25.65 -2.58 18.86
C MET A 1 -24.43 -3.43 18.52
N THR A 2 -24.17 -3.77 17.25
CA THR A 2 -23.04 -4.65 16.86
C THR A 2 -22.28 -4.18 15.62
N GLY A 3 -22.60 -3.02 15.05
CA GLY A 3 -22.03 -2.56 13.77
C GLY A 3 -20.64 -1.91 13.84
N TYR A 4 -20.26 -1.32 14.98
CA TYR A 4 -19.03 -0.52 15.08
C TYR A 4 -17.73 -1.36 15.17
N GLY A 5 -17.79 -2.56 15.74
CA GLY A 5 -16.60 -3.42 15.89
C GLY A 5 -16.10 -3.99 14.55
N ALA A 6 -17.02 -4.52 13.73
CA ALA A 6 -16.69 -5.14 12.45
C ALA A 6 -16.14 -4.15 11.41
N SER A 7 -16.62 -2.89 11.41
CA SER A 7 -16.13 -1.86 10.49
C SER A 7 -14.72 -1.39 10.83
N THR A 8 -14.38 -1.31 12.12
CA THR A 8 -13.07 -0.85 12.60
C THR A 8 -11.99 -1.92 12.36
N ASP A 9 -12.33 -3.20 12.54
CA ASP A 9 -11.46 -4.32 12.16
C ASP A 9 -11.18 -4.33 10.66
N ALA A 10 -12.21 -4.19 9.83
CA ALA A 10 -12.05 -4.16 8.37
C ALA A 10 -11.13 -3.02 7.92
N ALA A 11 -11.26 -1.83 8.51
CA ALA A 11 -10.41 -0.69 8.20
C ALA A 11 -8.94 -0.92 8.60
N THR A 12 -8.73 -1.52 9.76
CA THR A 12 -7.39 -1.90 10.25
C THR A 12 -6.73 -2.91 9.30
N TRP A 13 -7.47 -3.96 8.90
CA TRP A 13 -6.95 -4.97 7.98
C TRP A 13 -6.67 -4.42 6.59
N ILE A 14 -7.48 -3.48 6.09
CA ILE A 14 -7.20 -2.79 4.82
C ILE A 14 -5.91 -1.96 4.92
N ALA A 15 -5.65 -1.28 6.04
CA ALA A 15 -4.41 -0.54 6.23
C ALA A 15 -3.18 -1.47 6.25
N VAL A 16 -3.29 -2.63 6.92
CA VAL A 16 -2.24 -3.66 6.92
C VAL A 16 -2.00 -4.18 5.51
N LEU A 17 -3.05 -4.52 4.75
CA LEU A 17 -2.93 -4.98 3.37
C LEU A 17 -2.26 -3.93 2.48
N VAL A 18 -2.64 -2.65 2.60
CA VAL A 18 -2.00 -1.54 1.88
C VAL A 18 -0.50 -1.48 2.21
N ALA A 19 -0.13 -1.56 3.49
CA ALA A 19 1.27 -1.52 3.91
C ALA A 19 2.08 -2.70 3.35
N VAL A 20 1.52 -3.90 3.38
CA VAL A 20 2.16 -5.11 2.82
C VAL A 20 2.40 -4.97 1.32
N VAL A 21 1.39 -4.50 0.57
CA VAL A 21 1.52 -4.33 -0.88
C VAL A 21 2.55 -3.25 -1.22
N ILE A 22 2.60 -2.15 -0.47
CA ILE A 22 3.62 -1.11 -0.66
C ILE A 22 5.01 -1.68 -0.43
N ALA A 23 5.23 -2.40 0.69
CA ALA A 23 6.52 -3.02 0.99
C ALA A 23 6.95 -4.00 -0.11
N PHE A 24 6.00 -4.78 -0.64
CA PHE A 24 6.24 -5.68 -1.76
C PHE A 24 6.64 -4.94 -3.04
N LEU A 25 5.91 -3.88 -3.43
CA LEU A 25 6.23 -3.07 -4.61
C LEU A 25 7.62 -2.42 -4.51
N VAL A 26 7.96 -1.90 -3.33
CA VAL A 26 9.30 -1.34 -3.06
C VAL A 26 10.37 -2.43 -3.19
N GLY A 27 10.17 -3.59 -2.55
CA GLY A 27 11.12 -4.70 -2.61
C GLY A 27 11.34 -5.23 -4.03
N VAL A 28 10.25 -5.43 -4.77
CA VAL A 28 10.32 -5.86 -6.18
C VAL A 28 10.97 -4.80 -7.06
N GLY A 29 10.63 -3.52 -6.87
CA GLY A 29 11.26 -2.42 -7.61
C GLY A 29 12.76 -2.34 -7.37
N LEU A 30 13.20 -2.47 -6.12
CA LEU A 30 14.62 -2.47 -5.76
C LEU A 30 15.35 -3.70 -6.31
N LEU A 31 14.73 -4.88 -6.23
CA LEU A 31 15.30 -6.11 -6.80
C LEU A 31 15.44 -5.98 -8.33
N GLN A 32 14.41 -5.53 -9.03
CA GLN A 32 14.45 -5.29 -10.47
C GLN A 32 15.54 -4.29 -10.83
N PHE A 33 15.62 -3.17 -10.11
CA PHE A 33 16.68 -2.17 -10.30
C PHE A 33 18.07 -2.75 -10.09
N SER A 34 18.27 -3.56 -9.05
CA SER A 34 19.56 -4.20 -8.79
C SER A 34 19.97 -5.19 -9.88
N LEU A 35 19.00 -5.85 -10.54
CA LEU A 35 19.28 -6.84 -11.58
C LEU A 35 19.41 -6.22 -12.99
N THR A 36 18.69 -5.14 -13.28
CA THR A 36 18.60 -4.58 -14.64
C THR A 36 19.20 -3.18 -14.78
N GLY A 37 19.42 -2.47 -13.67
CA GLY A 37 19.79 -1.05 -13.67
C GLY A 37 18.69 -0.10 -14.16
N ASN A 38 17.49 -0.59 -14.48
CA ASN A 38 16.41 0.23 -15.03
C ASN A 38 15.71 1.05 -13.95
N VAL A 39 16.00 2.36 -13.92
CA VAL A 39 15.35 3.30 -13.00
C VAL A 39 13.85 3.46 -13.29
N GLY A 40 13.42 3.28 -14.54
CA GLY A 40 12.03 3.42 -14.95
C GLY A 40 11.09 2.43 -14.24
N ASP A 41 11.52 1.18 -14.11
CA ASP A 41 10.73 0.15 -13.41
C ASP A 41 10.65 0.43 -11.91
N LEU A 42 11.75 0.88 -11.29
CA LEU A 42 11.74 1.30 -9.88
C LEU A 42 10.79 2.48 -9.66
N ALA A 43 10.89 3.53 -10.47
CA ALA A 43 10.04 4.71 -10.38
C ALA A 43 8.56 4.36 -10.56
N ARG A 44 8.24 3.44 -11.48
CA ARG A 44 6.87 2.93 -11.69
C ARG A 44 6.35 2.21 -10.45
N ASN A 45 7.12 1.28 -9.88
CA ASN A 45 6.70 0.55 -8.68
C ASN A 45 6.48 1.50 -7.49
N LEU A 46 7.38 2.47 -7.29
CA LEU A 46 7.23 3.51 -6.27
C LEU A 46 6.00 4.39 -6.49
N SER A 47 5.72 4.77 -7.74
CA SER A 47 4.55 5.59 -8.08
C SER A 47 3.24 4.85 -7.80
N ILE A 48 3.17 3.56 -8.13
CA ILE A 48 2.01 2.71 -7.81
C ILE A 48 1.86 2.60 -6.28
N GLY A 49 2.95 2.36 -5.54
CA GLY A 49 2.94 2.33 -4.09
C GLY A 49 2.46 3.64 -3.46
N ALA A 50 2.88 4.78 -3.99
CA ALA A 50 2.45 6.10 -3.52
C ALA A 50 0.94 6.34 -3.75
N LEU A 51 0.41 5.97 -4.92
CA LEU A 51 -1.03 6.03 -5.19
C LEU A 51 -1.82 5.13 -4.24
N LEU A 52 -1.30 3.95 -3.94
CA LEU A 52 -1.93 3.03 -2.99
C LEU A 52 -1.88 3.58 -1.55
N ALA A 53 -0.80 4.25 -1.16
CA ALA A 53 -0.69 4.92 0.13
C ALA A 53 -1.72 6.05 0.27
N LEU A 54 -1.91 6.85 -0.78
CA LEU A 54 -2.94 7.89 -0.82
C LEU A 54 -4.35 7.29 -0.71
N PHE A 55 -4.62 6.19 -1.41
CA PHE A 55 -5.86 5.45 -1.29
C PHE A 55 -6.08 4.94 0.14
N GLY A 56 -5.08 4.29 0.74
CA GLY A 56 -5.14 3.79 2.12
C GLY A 56 -5.35 4.90 3.14
N ALA A 57 -4.70 6.05 2.97
CA ALA A 57 -4.88 7.22 3.84
C ALA A 57 -6.28 7.83 3.72
N GLY A 58 -6.82 7.92 2.51
CA GLY A 58 -8.20 8.35 2.27
C GLY A 58 -9.21 7.37 2.86
N PHE A 59 -8.94 6.07 2.77
CA PHE A 59 -9.77 5.03 3.36
C PHE A 59 -9.77 5.12 4.90
N HIS A 60 -8.60 5.23 5.52
CA HIS A 60 -8.47 5.39 6.98
C HIS A 60 -9.24 6.60 7.49
N ARG A 61 -9.12 7.77 6.82
CA ARG A 61 -9.85 8.99 7.19
C ARG A 61 -11.37 8.89 7.14
N LYS A 62 -11.93 7.95 6.36
CA LYS A 62 -13.39 7.79 6.23
C LYS A 62 -13.97 6.88 7.31
N TRP A 63 -13.17 5.94 7.81
CA TRP A 63 -13.62 4.86 8.68
C TRP A 63 -13.12 4.97 10.14
N HIS A 64 -12.24 5.93 10.41
CA HIS A 64 -11.87 6.43 11.75
C HIS A 64 -12.31 7.89 11.90
#